data_AF-A0A3B9X116-F1
#
_entry.id   AF-A0A3B9X116-F1
#
_cell.length_a   1.000
_cell.length_b   1.000
_cell.length_c   1.000
_cell.angle_alpha   90.00
_cell.angle_beta   90.00
_cell.angle_gamma   90.00
#
_symmetry.space_group_name_H-M   'P 1'
#
loop_
_entity.id
_entity.type
_entity.pdbx_description
1 polymer ?
#
loop_
_entity_poly.entity_id
_entity_poly.type
_entity_poly.pdbx_seq_one_letter_code
_entity_poly.pdbx_strand_id
1 'polypeptide(L)'
;MMKLSRYCYFLLLVSVPALGQPPFSGTVFVDPDVLTSADPSTFVQVIAAGVGSRQMFDRRANSGAGGFIIVKALLFKAFYTDNDTIEIQLNPEFDVSDAEVKANFYGHAIGQLPALLRIDVQTA
;
A
#
# COMPACT_ATOMS: atom_id res chain seq x y z
N MET A 1 64.38 -12.29 -46.89
CA MET A 1 64.34 -12.34 -45.41
C MET A 1 62.97 -11.82 -44.97
N MET A 2 62.01 -12.70 -44.68
CA MET A 2 60.61 -12.34 -44.41
C MET A 2 60.14 -13.09 -43.15
N LYS A 3 60.01 -12.38 -42.02
CA LYS A 3 59.43 -12.92 -40.79
C LYS A 3 57.94 -12.58 -40.77
N LEU A 4 57.08 -13.58 -40.97
CA LEU A 4 55.65 -13.45 -40.70
C LEU A 4 55.44 -13.31 -39.19
N SER A 5 55.10 -12.11 -38.74
CA SER A 5 54.66 -11.86 -37.37
C SER A 5 53.21 -12.32 -37.22
N ARG A 6 52.97 -13.31 -36.36
CA ARG A 6 51.64 -13.85 -36.07
C ARG A 6 50.87 -12.85 -35.19
N TYR A 7 49.76 -12.33 -35.71
CA TYR A 7 48.76 -11.61 -34.92
C TYR A 7 48.08 -12.57 -33.93
N CYS A 8 48.16 -12.27 -32.64
CA CYS A 8 47.27 -12.82 -31.62
C CYS A 8 46.33 -11.70 -31.18
N TYR A 9 45.14 -11.62 -31.79
CA TYR A 9 44.06 -10.80 -31.25
C TYR A 9 43.38 -11.59 -30.12
N PHE A 10 43.59 -11.13 -28.88
CA PHE A 10 42.81 -11.57 -27.73
C PHE A 10 41.44 -10.88 -27.81
N LEU A 11 40.37 -11.64 -28.07
CA LEU A 11 39.00 -11.13 -27.98
C LEU A 11 38.58 -11.16 -26.51
N LEU A 12 38.56 -9.97 -25.89
CA LEU A 12 38.08 -9.78 -24.53
C LEU A 12 36.55 -9.59 -24.60
N LEU A 13 35.79 -10.64 -24.27
CA LEU A 13 34.34 -10.57 -24.12
C LEU A 13 34.02 -9.83 -22.81
N VAL A 14 33.79 -8.53 -22.89
CA VAL A 14 33.23 -7.75 -21.78
C VAL A 14 31.73 -7.97 -21.77
N SER A 15 31.22 -8.70 -20.77
CA SER A 15 29.79 -8.75 -20.50
C SER A 15 29.37 -7.38 -19.97
N VAL A 16 28.72 -6.57 -20.79
CA VAL A 16 28.04 -5.36 -20.33
C VAL A 16 26.73 -5.81 -19.70
N PRO A 17 26.46 -5.57 -18.41
CA PRO A 17 25.13 -5.82 -17.88
C PRO A 17 24.17 -4.95 -18.67
N ALA A 18 23.18 -5.56 -19.32
CA ALA A 18 22.06 -4.84 -19.90
C ALA A 18 21.29 -4.18 -18.76
N LEU A 19 21.68 -2.94 -18.41
CA LEU A 19 20.92 -2.06 -17.53
C LEU A 19 19.70 -1.58 -18.32
N GLY A 20 18.73 -2.48 -18.54
CA GLY A 20 17.42 -2.10 -19.04
C GLY A 20 16.81 -1.14 -18.03
N GLN A 21 16.29 0.00 -18.51
CA GLN A 21 15.47 0.85 -17.65
C GLN A 21 14.33 0.01 -17.07
N PRO A 22 14.00 0.18 -15.76
CA PRO A 22 12.90 -0.54 -15.17
C PRO A 22 11.62 -0.28 -15.98
N PRO A 23 10.75 -1.29 -16.15
CA PRO A 23 9.56 -1.16 -16.99
C PRO A 23 8.60 -0.08 -16.51
N PHE A 24 8.73 0.34 -15.24
CA PHE A 24 7.96 1.42 -14.65
C PHE A 24 8.90 2.38 -13.91
N SER A 25 8.64 3.69 -14.05
CA SER A 25 9.34 4.74 -13.30
C SER A 25 8.88 4.85 -11.85
N GLY A 26 7.81 4.15 -11.48
CA GLY A 26 7.27 4.06 -10.12
C GLY A 26 6.11 3.07 -10.05
N THR A 27 5.79 2.61 -8.84
CA THR A 27 4.73 1.60 -8.60
C THR A 27 3.37 2.21 -8.25
N VAL A 28 3.30 3.53 -8.05
CA VAL A 28 2.12 4.23 -7.52
C VAL A 28 0.95 4.26 -8.51
N PHE A 29 1.22 4.19 -9.82
CA PHE A 29 0.20 4.36 -10.87
C PHE A 29 0.26 3.28 -11.95
N VAL A 30 0.71 2.07 -11.59
CA VAL A 30 0.83 0.97 -12.56
C VAL A 30 -0.55 0.57 -13.10
N ASP A 31 -1.57 0.60 -12.23
CA ASP A 31 -2.96 0.35 -12.59
C ASP A 31 -3.89 1.21 -11.72
N PRO A 32 -4.21 2.45 -12.15
CA PRO A 32 -5.00 3.38 -11.34
C PRO A 32 -6.47 2.98 -11.23
N ASP A 33 -6.96 2.11 -12.11
CA ASP A 33 -8.37 1.70 -12.20
C ASP A 33 -8.57 0.24 -11.71
N VAL A 34 -7.61 -0.31 -10.97
CA VAL A 34 -7.68 -1.65 -10.37
C VAL A 34 -8.88 -1.82 -9.44
N LEU A 35 -9.36 -0.72 -8.85
CA LEU A 35 -10.63 -0.63 -8.13
C LEU A 35 -11.42 0.58 -8.63
N THR A 36 -12.67 0.34 -8.98
CA THR A 36 -13.60 1.36 -9.49
C THR A 36 -14.83 1.46 -8.58
N SER A 37 -15.58 2.54 -8.70
CA SER A 37 -16.85 2.69 -7.97
C SER A 37 -17.95 1.72 -8.42
N ALA A 38 -17.76 1.04 -9.56
CA ALA A 38 -18.70 0.04 -10.07
C ALA A 38 -18.45 -1.35 -9.46
N ASP A 39 -17.28 -1.59 -8.87
CA ASP A 39 -16.94 -2.90 -8.32
C ASP A 39 -17.81 -3.22 -7.09
N PRO A 40 -18.36 -4.44 -7.00
CA PRO A 40 -19.20 -4.83 -5.87
C PRO A 40 -18.37 -4.83 -4.59
N SER A 41 -19.01 -4.44 -3.49
CA SER A 41 -18.39 -4.50 -2.16
C SER A 41 -19.10 -5.54 -1.29
N THR A 42 -18.30 -6.32 -0.58
CA THR A 42 -18.76 -7.25 0.47
C THR A 42 -19.02 -6.54 1.80
N PHE A 43 -18.77 -5.22 1.87
CA PHE A 43 -18.97 -4.42 3.07
C PHE A 43 -20.42 -4.42 3.54
N VAL A 44 -20.63 -4.69 4.83
CA VAL A 44 -21.94 -4.70 5.48
C VAL A 44 -22.15 -3.43 6.29
N GLN A 45 -21.22 -3.15 7.21
CA GLN A 45 -21.31 -2.01 8.13
C GLN A 45 -19.98 -1.77 8.86
N VAL A 46 -19.86 -0.60 9.49
CA VAL A 46 -18.89 -0.36 10.56
C VAL A 46 -19.60 -0.20 11.90
N ILE A 47 -18.94 -0.64 12.98
CA ILE A 47 -19.38 -0.40 14.35
C ILE A 47 -18.25 0.31 15.10
N ALA A 48 -18.56 1.38 15.83
CA ALA A 48 -17.60 2.05 16.69
C ALA A 48 -17.06 1.07 17.76
N ALA A 49 -15.74 0.97 17.85
CA ALA A 49 -15.03 0.11 18.80
C ALA A 49 -14.32 0.92 19.92
N GLY A 50 -14.56 2.23 19.96
CA GLY A 50 -14.02 3.13 20.99
C GLY A 50 -12.69 3.76 20.58
N VAL A 51 -11.80 3.93 21.56
CA VAL A 51 -10.52 4.63 21.38
C VAL A 51 -9.39 3.75 21.90
N GLY A 52 -8.26 3.70 21.20
CA GLY A 52 -7.13 2.85 21.59
C GLY A 52 -5.78 3.40 21.16
N SER A 53 -4.72 3.02 21.89
CA SER A 53 -3.36 3.33 21.45
C SER A 53 -3.00 2.48 20.23
N ARG A 54 -2.60 3.13 19.14
CA ARG A 54 -2.12 2.50 17.90
C ARG A 54 -0.87 3.19 17.41
N GLN A 55 0.00 2.42 16.78
CA GLN A 55 1.13 2.96 16.03
C GLN A 55 0.66 3.23 14.60
N MET A 56 0.63 4.48 14.20
CA MET A 56 0.10 4.95 12.90
C MET A 56 1.16 5.75 12.16
N PHE A 57 1.13 5.73 10.82
CA PHE A 57 2.07 6.52 10.04
C PHE A 57 1.54 7.93 9.89
N ASP A 58 2.29 8.92 10.39
CA ASP A 58 1.96 10.33 10.19
C ASP A 58 3.00 10.98 9.28
N ARG A 59 2.56 11.43 8.11
CA ARG A 59 3.41 12.14 7.15
C ARG A 59 3.97 13.46 7.70
N ARG A 60 3.31 14.06 8.70
CA ARG A 60 3.71 15.32 9.34
C ARG A 60 4.81 15.12 10.39
N ALA A 61 5.00 13.89 10.87
CA ALA A 61 6.05 13.58 11.84
C ALA A 61 7.45 13.87 11.26
N ASN A 62 8.44 14.00 12.15
CA ASN A 62 9.84 14.24 11.78
C ASN A 62 10.01 15.45 10.83
N SER A 63 9.37 16.58 11.15
CA SER A 63 9.42 17.80 10.34
C SER A 63 8.97 17.59 8.88
N GLY A 64 7.98 16.72 8.67
CA GLY A 64 7.45 16.40 7.35
C GLY A 64 8.16 15.27 6.60
N ALA A 65 9.20 14.65 7.19
CA ALA A 65 9.82 13.45 6.64
C ALA A 65 8.93 12.20 6.82
N GLY A 66 7.91 12.28 7.66
CA GLY A 66 7.03 11.19 8.00
C GLY A 66 7.63 10.25 9.05
N GLY A 67 6.77 9.52 9.75
CA GLY A 67 7.21 8.57 10.76
C GLY A 67 6.04 7.85 11.43
N PHE A 68 6.35 6.69 12.01
CA PHE A 68 5.39 5.99 12.85
C PHE A 68 5.36 6.64 14.24
N ILE A 69 4.17 7.01 14.67
CA ILE A 69 3.91 7.62 15.98
C ILE A 69 2.83 6.83 16.71
N ILE A 70 2.78 6.94 18.03
CA ILE A 70 1.71 6.35 18.83
C ILE A 70 0.65 7.41 19.09
N VAL A 71 -0.59 7.14 18.66
CA VAL A 71 -1.74 8.02 18.86
C VAL A 71 -2.90 7.27 19.54
N LYS A 72 -3.81 8.01 20.16
CA LYS A 72 -5.08 7.48 20.66
C LYS A 72 -6.11 7.47 19.53
N ALA A 73 -6.01 6.47 18.65
CA ALA A 73 -6.85 6.34 17.48
C ALA A 73 -8.32 6.11 17.83
N LEU A 74 -9.22 6.68 17.02
CA LEU A 74 -10.63 6.31 16.96
C LEU A 74 -10.73 4.97 16.21
N LEU A 75 -11.35 3.97 16.83
CA LEU A 75 -11.39 2.60 16.32
C LEU A 75 -12.79 2.25 15.85
N PHE A 76 -12.87 1.62 14.69
CA PHE A 76 -14.09 1.06 14.13
C PHE A 76 -13.82 -0.38 13.69
N LYS A 77 -14.85 -1.22 13.76
CA LYS A 77 -14.79 -2.58 13.22
C LYS A 77 -15.69 -2.68 12.00
N ALA A 78 -15.09 -2.92 10.84
CA ALA A 78 -15.81 -3.20 9.60
C ALA A 78 -16.17 -4.69 9.52
N PHE A 79 -17.36 -4.98 9.03
CA PHE A 79 -17.88 -6.33 8.84
C PHE A 79 -18.19 -6.59 7.38
N TYR A 80 -17.91 -7.81 6.92
CA TYR A 80 -18.07 -8.23 5.54
C TYR A 80 -18.98 -9.46 5.44
N THR A 81 -19.57 -9.69 4.26
CA THR A 81 -20.51 -10.80 4.02
C THR A 81 -19.88 -12.19 4.12
N ASP A 82 -18.56 -12.28 4.09
CA ASP A 82 -17.78 -13.52 4.25
C ASP A 82 -17.32 -13.76 5.70
N ASN A 83 -17.95 -13.07 6.67
CA ASN A 83 -17.65 -13.12 8.10
C ASN A 83 -16.24 -12.61 8.49
N ASP A 84 -15.52 -12.00 7.56
CA ASP A 84 -14.27 -11.31 7.87
C ASP A 84 -14.54 -9.98 8.59
N THR A 85 -13.54 -9.50 9.34
CA THR A 85 -13.61 -8.22 10.03
C THR A 85 -12.28 -7.50 10.01
N ILE A 86 -12.32 -6.19 9.77
CA ILE A 86 -11.13 -5.34 9.72
C ILE A 86 -11.26 -4.21 10.73
N GLU A 87 -10.22 -3.98 11.53
CA GLU A 87 -10.13 -2.80 12.39
C GLU A 87 -9.71 -1.61 11.53
N ILE A 88 -10.56 -0.58 11.50
CA ILE A 88 -10.26 0.70 10.89
C ILE A 88 -9.80 1.67 11.98
N GLN A 89 -8.63 2.25 11.78
CA GLN A 89 -7.95 3.15 12.69
C GLN A 89 -7.96 4.56 12.09
N LEU A 90 -8.52 5.52 12.81
CA LEU A 90 -8.56 6.92 12.41
C LEU A 90 -7.81 7.77 13.43
N ASN A 91 -7.07 8.75 12.92
CA ASN A 91 -6.36 9.67 13.78
C ASN A 91 -7.32 10.43 14.72
N PRO A 92 -6.87 10.77 15.94
CA PRO A 92 -7.70 11.48 16.92
C PRO A 92 -8.09 12.91 16.54
N GLU A 93 -7.49 13.52 15.52
CA GLU A 93 -7.89 14.88 15.08
C GLU A 93 -9.26 14.94 14.40
N PHE A 94 -9.83 13.80 14.00
CA PHE A 94 -11.16 13.78 13.40
C PHE A 94 -12.24 13.85 14.48
N ASP A 95 -13.28 14.63 14.20
CA ASP A 95 -14.53 14.51 14.95
C ASP A 95 -15.14 13.13 14.71
N VAL A 96 -15.86 12.59 15.70
CA VAL A 96 -16.39 11.21 15.65
C VAL A 96 -17.31 10.99 14.44
N SER A 97 -18.13 11.98 14.08
CA SER A 97 -19.00 11.90 12.89
C SER A 97 -18.20 11.82 11.59
N ASP A 98 -17.13 12.60 11.48
CA ASP A 98 -16.26 12.61 10.30
C ASP A 98 -15.45 11.32 10.22
N ALA A 99 -15.01 10.82 11.37
CA ALA A 99 -14.34 9.53 11.49
C ALA A 99 -15.25 8.38 11.04
N GLU A 100 -16.53 8.39 11.42
CA GLU A 100 -17.50 7.38 10.99
C GLU A 100 -17.77 7.43 9.48
N VAL A 101 -17.88 8.61 8.88
CA VAL A 101 -18.00 8.76 7.41
C VAL A 101 -16.78 8.15 6.71
N LYS A 102 -15.58 8.42 7.21
CA LYS A 102 -14.34 7.84 6.65
C LYS A 102 -14.25 6.34 6.88
N ALA A 103 -14.66 5.84 8.04
CA ALA A 103 -14.70 4.43 8.33
C ALA A 103 -15.63 3.68 7.38
N ASN A 104 -16.80 4.24 7.08
CA ASN A 104 -17.72 3.70 6.07
C ASN A 104 -17.08 3.71 4.67
N PHE A 105 -16.47 4.83 4.28
CA PHE A 105 -15.80 4.95 2.98
C PHE A 105 -14.71 3.89 2.79
N TYR A 106 -13.77 3.79 3.73
CA TYR A 106 -12.69 2.81 3.63
C TYR A 106 -13.18 1.37 3.85
N GLY A 107 -14.16 1.16 4.71
CA GLY A 107 -14.81 -0.14 4.87
C GLY A 107 -15.39 -0.65 3.56
N HIS A 108 -16.09 0.22 2.81
CA HIS A 108 -16.61 -0.08 1.49
C HIS A 108 -15.49 -0.39 0.48
N ALA A 109 -14.49 0.48 0.37
CA ALA A 109 -13.38 0.33 -0.58
C ALA A 109 -12.59 -0.97 -0.34
N ILE A 110 -12.29 -1.28 0.93
CA ILE A 110 -11.64 -2.54 1.30
C ILE A 110 -12.54 -3.73 0.95
N GLY A 111 -13.86 -3.60 1.10
CA GLY A 111 -14.81 -4.66 0.73
C GLY A 111 -14.91 -4.96 -0.76
N GLN A 112 -14.35 -4.10 -1.62
CA GLN A 112 -14.21 -4.34 -3.06
C GLN A 112 -13.01 -5.24 -3.38
N LEU A 113 -12.10 -5.45 -2.42
CA LEU A 113 -11.03 -6.42 -2.54
C LEU A 113 -11.59 -7.85 -2.41
N PRO A 114 -11.14 -8.79 -3.27
CA PRO A 114 -11.34 -10.21 -3.04
C PRO A 114 -10.86 -10.62 -1.64
N ALA A 115 -11.53 -11.58 -1.00
CA ALA A 115 -11.22 -12.02 0.36
C ALA A 115 -9.73 -12.39 0.56
N LEU A 116 -9.11 -13.01 -0.45
CA LEU A 116 -7.67 -13.35 -0.42
C LEU A 116 -6.76 -12.13 -0.23
N LEU A 117 -7.17 -10.96 -0.73
CA LEU A 117 -6.41 -9.72 -0.61
C LEU A 117 -6.72 -8.95 0.69
N ARG A 118 -7.67 -9.42 1.50
CA ARG A 118 -8.04 -8.79 2.79
C ARG A 118 -7.31 -9.37 4.01
N ILE A 119 -6.68 -10.55 3.87
CA ILE A 119 -6.12 -11.35 4.98
C ILE A 119 -5.20 -10.54 5.91
N ASP A 120 -4.33 -9.70 5.36
CA ASP A 120 -3.34 -8.93 6.12
C ASP A 120 -3.58 -7.41 6.02
N VAL A 121 -4.80 -6.99 5.67
CA VAL A 121 -5.12 -5.55 5.60
C VAL A 121 -5.03 -4.93 6.99
N GLN A 122 -4.14 -3.95 7.11
CA GLN A 122 -4.01 -3.08 8.28
C GLN A 122 -4.24 -1.65 7.83
N THR A 123 -5.10 -0.93 8.55
CA THR A 123 -5.27 0.52 8.36
C THR A 123 -4.41 1.26 9.37
N ALA A 124 -3.69 2.29 8.94
CA ALA A 124 -2.85 3.11 9.79
C ALA A 124 -2.61 4.49 9.17
#